data_AF-A0A1V8M6R1-F1
#
_entry.id   AF-A0A1V8M6R1-F1
#
_cell.length_a   1.000
_cell.length_b   1.000
_cell.length_c   1.000
_cell.angle_alpha   90.00
_cell.angle_beta   90.00
_cell.angle_gamma   90.00
#
_symmetry.space_group_name_H-M   'P 1'
#
loop_
_entity.id
_entity.type
_entity.pdbx_description
1 polymer ?
#
loop_
_entity_poly.entity_id
_entity_poly.type
_entity_poly.pdbx_seq_one_letter_code
_entity_poly.pdbx_strand_id
1 'polypeptide(L)'
;MQTNQHMKPVSGSLQEGIAAPYDFTVSEVFQEAWQRTSGFKAPVLGAVLIIFLALTAISVGSILLMNLFNMVDPAFASILTGVFNFLISLASYPLFAGVLMMGLYRAVDAAVDFNLAFSYFSYSLPIIIAACFASLLVMLGFMLLVIPGIYLCIAYIFTLPLIIEKGMDFWQAMETSRKAVHQHWFKIFFIYVMIGIIYLISLIPFGIGLIWAVPFFVALHGVLYRRIFGIDAI
;
A
#
# COMPACT_ATOMS: atom_id res chain seq x y z
N MET A 1 18.11 10.67 33.71
CA MET A 1 17.32 11.82 33.25
C MET A 1 17.84 12.24 31.87
N GLN A 2 17.26 11.74 30.78
CA GLN A 2 17.42 12.30 29.44
C GLN A 2 16.14 12.05 28.63
N THR A 3 15.35 13.11 28.52
CA THR A 3 14.63 13.55 27.33
C THR A 3 13.64 12.59 26.66
N ASN A 4 12.52 12.32 27.33
CA ASN A 4 11.25 12.09 26.64
C ASN A 4 10.77 13.43 26.05
N GLN A 5 11.41 13.91 24.98
CA GLN A 5 10.76 14.86 24.10
C GLN A 5 9.71 14.06 23.34
N HIS A 6 8.45 14.17 23.81
CA HIS A 6 7.30 13.84 22.98
C HIS A 6 7.45 14.65 21.68
N MET A 7 7.96 14.01 20.62
CA MET A 7 7.86 14.57 19.27
C MET A 7 6.37 14.72 19.02
N LYS A 8 5.85 15.96 19.13
CA LYS A 8 4.52 16.25 18.63
C LYS A 8 4.52 15.79 17.17
N PRO A 9 3.61 14.89 16.77
CA PRO A 9 3.60 14.40 15.41
C PRO A 9 3.42 15.60 14.48
N VAL A 10 4.45 15.90 13.69
CA VAL A 10 4.33 16.87 12.60
C VAL A 10 3.32 16.26 11.64
N SER A 11 2.21 16.96 11.48
CA SER A 11 1.13 16.62 10.55
C SER A 11 1.12 17.71 9.49
N GLY A 12 1.10 17.30 8.22
CA GLY A 12 0.89 18.23 7.12
C GLY A 12 -0.59 18.56 6.94
N SER A 13 -0.92 19.08 5.77
CA SER A 13 -2.26 19.31 5.24
C SER A 13 -2.25 19.03 3.73
N LEU A 14 -3.41 18.86 3.11
CA LEU A 14 -3.48 18.59 1.67
C LEU A 14 -2.80 19.70 0.85
N GLN A 15 -3.00 20.96 1.24
CA GLN A 15 -2.42 22.12 0.58
C GLN A 15 -0.90 22.12 0.70
N GLU A 16 -0.36 21.79 1.88
CA GLU A 16 1.07 21.63 2.08
C GLU A 16 1.62 20.44 1.28
N GLY A 17 0.92 19.31 1.23
CA GLY A 17 1.33 18.18 0.41
C GLY A 17 1.53 18.59 -1.06
N ILE A 18 0.61 19.38 -1.62
CA ILE A 18 0.68 19.86 -3.01
C ILE A 18 1.76 20.93 -3.21
N ALA A 19 1.88 21.89 -2.29
CA ALA A 19 2.90 22.94 -2.38
C ALA A 19 4.31 22.41 -2.07
N ALA A 20 4.38 21.24 -1.41
CA ALA A 20 5.57 20.57 -0.91
C ALA A 20 6.54 21.47 -0.12
N PRO A 21 6.10 22.25 0.89
CA PRO A 21 7.00 22.92 1.82
C PRO A 21 7.51 21.97 2.93
N TYR A 22 7.04 20.71 2.93
CA TYR A 22 7.36 19.74 3.97
C TYR A 22 8.81 19.28 3.85
N ASP A 23 9.49 19.13 4.99
CA ASP A 23 10.80 18.50 5.05
C ASP A 23 10.85 17.54 6.23
N PHE A 24 11.41 16.35 6.02
CA PHE A 24 11.60 15.35 7.06
C PHE A 24 12.91 14.60 6.82
N THR A 25 13.55 14.12 7.89
CA THR A 25 14.71 13.24 7.75
C THR A 25 14.28 11.78 7.61
N VAL A 26 15.03 11.00 6.83
CA VAL A 26 14.76 9.56 6.66
C VAL A 26 14.80 8.85 8.01
N SER A 27 15.76 9.21 8.87
CA SER A 27 15.91 8.65 10.22
C SER A 27 14.69 8.91 11.10
N GLU A 28 14.14 10.13 11.09
CA GLU A 28 12.94 10.45 11.89
C GLU A 28 11.74 9.60 11.47
N VAL A 29 11.51 9.46 10.16
CA VAL A 29 10.40 8.64 9.62
C VAL A 29 10.57 7.18 10.02
N PHE A 30 11.77 6.62 9.87
CA PHE A 30 12.06 5.23 10.24
C PHE A 30 11.92 4.99 11.74
N GLN A 31 12.45 5.88 12.57
CA GLN A 31 12.35 5.76 14.03
C GLN A 31 10.89 5.85 14.50
N GLU A 32 10.12 6.80 13.96
CA GLU A 32 8.71 6.94 14.29
C GLU A 32 7.91 5.70 13.87
N ALA A 33 8.09 5.23 12.64
CA ALA A 33 7.41 4.03 12.15
C ALA A 33 7.77 2.78 12.95
N TRP A 34 9.04 2.65 13.37
CA TRP A 34 9.49 1.54 14.22
C TRP A 34 8.82 1.57 15.59
N GLN A 35 8.73 2.74 16.23
CA GLN A 35 8.02 2.91 17.50
C GLN A 35 6.54 2.53 17.37
N ARG A 36 5.89 2.98 16.28
CA ARG A 36 4.49 2.68 15.97
C ARG A 36 4.24 1.20 15.59
N THR A 37 5.28 0.45 15.25
CA THR A 37 5.17 -0.99 14.94
C THR A 37 4.82 -1.82 16.18
N SER A 38 5.20 -1.37 17.38
CA SER A 38 4.83 -2.05 18.61
C SER A 38 3.31 -1.99 18.85
N GLY A 39 2.70 -3.12 19.21
CA GLY A 39 1.24 -3.27 19.37
C GLY A 39 0.44 -3.34 18.06
N PHE A 40 1.07 -3.06 16.91
CA PHE A 40 0.40 -3.00 15.60
C PHE A 40 0.52 -4.29 14.77
N LYS A 41 1.43 -5.19 15.16
CA LYS A 41 1.78 -6.39 14.38
C LYS A 41 0.61 -7.36 14.23
N ALA A 42 -0.08 -7.67 15.32
CA ALA A 42 -1.12 -8.70 15.31
C ALA A 42 -2.31 -8.34 14.39
N PRO A 43 -2.88 -7.13 14.43
CA PRO A 43 -3.91 -6.73 13.46
C PRO A 43 -3.44 -6.82 12.01
N VAL A 44 -2.26 -6.27 11.68
CA VAL A 44 -1.75 -6.24 10.31
C VAL A 44 -1.44 -7.64 9.79
N LEU A 45 -0.72 -8.46 10.56
CA LEU A 45 -0.39 -9.83 10.17
C LEU A 45 -1.64 -10.69 10.08
N GLY A 46 -2.62 -10.49 10.98
CA GLY A 46 -3.91 -11.15 10.91
C GLY A 46 -4.66 -10.82 9.62
N ALA A 47 -4.77 -9.53 9.27
CA ALA A 47 -5.40 -9.09 8.03
C ALA A 47 -4.68 -9.67 6.79
N VAL A 48 -3.35 -9.53 6.72
CA VAL A 48 -2.55 -10.03 5.60
C VAL A 48 -2.65 -11.55 5.47
N LEU A 49 -2.63 -12.29 6.59
CA LEU A 49 -2.78 -13.75 6.58
C LEU A 49 -4.17 -14.18 6.10
N ILE A 50 -5.23 -13.53 6.59
CA ILE A 50 -6.62 -13.82 6.17
C ILE A 50 -6.77 -13.55 4.67
N ILE A 51 -6.28 -12.40 4.20
CA ILE A 51 -6.30 -12.03 2.78
C ILE A 51 -5.54 -13.07 1.96
N PHE A 52 -4.31 -13.41 2.35
CA PHE A 52 -3.49 -14.38 1.66
C PHE A 52 -4.15 -15.77 1.57
N LEU A 53 -4.69 -16.27 2.68
CA LEU A 53 -5.38 -17.56 2.73
C LEU A 53 -6.67 -17.55 1.90
N ALA A 54 -7.45 -16.47 1.97
CA ALA A 54 -8.68 -16.33 1.19
C ALA A 54 -8.40 -16.31 -0.32
N LEU A 55 -7.46 -15.48 -0.79
CA LEU A 55 -7.09 -15.41 -2.20
C LEU A 55 -6.50 -16.73 -2.71
N THR A 56 -5.67 -17.39 -1.90
CA THR A 56 -5.10 -18.70 -2.23
C THR A 56 -6.18 -19.78 -2.29
N ALA A 57 -7.11 -19.81 -1.33
CA ALA A 57 -8.22 -20.76 -1.33
C ALA A 57 -9.14 -20.58 -2.55
N ILE A 58 -9.43 -19.32 -2.95
CA ILE A 58 -10.20 -19.02 -4.17
C ILE A 58 -9.44 -19.50 -5.41
N SER A 59 -8.14 -19.24 -5.51
CA SER A 59 -7.31 -19.65 -6.66
C SER A 59 -7.18 -21.18 -6.75
N VAL A 60 -6.92 -21.88 -5.64
CA VAL A 60 -6.86 -23.35 -5.60
C VAL A 60 -8.24 -23.96 -5.87
N GLY A 61 -9.30 -23.39 -5.28
CA GLY A 61 -10.67 -23.84 -5.48
C GLY A 61 -11.11 -23.75 -6.93
N SER A 62 -10.73 -22.69 -7.66
CA SER A 62 -11.05 -22.56 -9.09
C SER A 62 -10.36 -23.64 -9.92
N ILE A 63 -9.09 -23.95 -9.64
CA ILE A 63 -8.34 -25.01 -10.31
C ILE A 63 -8.96 -26.38 -10.02
N LEU A 64 -9.30 -26.68 -8.77
CA LEU A 64 -9.93 -27.94 -8.39
C LEU A 64 -11.30 -28.11 -9.06
N LEU A 65 -12.11 -27.04 -9.09
CA LEU A 65 -13.41 -27.04 -9.75
C LEU A 65 -13.29 -27.38 -11.23
N MET A 66 -12.36 -26.74 -11.95
CA MET A 66 -12.15 -27.00 -13.37
C MET A 66 -11.70 -28.46 -13.64
N ASN A 67 -10.81 -29.00 -12.81
CA ASN A 67 -10.34 -30.39 -12.93
C ASN A 67 -11.43 -31.43 -12.62
N LEU A 68 -12.34 -31.13 -11.67
CA LEU A 68 -13.42 -32.05 -11.30
C LEU A 68 -14.42 -32.25 -12.43
N PHE A 69 -14.70 -31.19 -13.19
CA PHE A 69 -15.68 -31.30 -14.26
C PHE A 69 -15.10 -32.05 -15.46
N ASN A 70 -13.81 -31.95 -15.82
CA ASN A 70 -13.27 -32.54 -17.07
C ASN A 70 -14.14 -32.23 -18.33
N MET A 71 -15.09 -31.30 -18.24
CA MET A 71 -16.16 -31.06 -19.23
C MET A 71 -15.77 -29.93 -20.19
N VAL A 72 -14.52 -29.50 -20.14
CA VAL A 72 -14.09 -28.24 -20.72
C VAL A 72 -12.81 -28.49 -21.50
N ASP A 73 -12.82 -28.10 -22.76
CA ASP A 73 -11.63 -28.11 -23.60
C ASP A 73 -10.44 -27.42 -22.88
N PRO A 74 -9.23 -28.00 -22.91
CA PRO A 74 -8.07 -27.44 -22.21
C PRO A 74 -7.74 -25.99 -22.56
N ALA A 75 -7.96 -25.56 -23.81
CA ALA A 75 -7.73 -24.18 -24.22
C ALA A 75 -8.79 -23.26 -23.60
N PHE A 76 -10.05 -23.66 -23.59
CA PHE A 76 -11.11 -22.89 -22.93
C PHE A 76 -10.93 -22.83 -21.40
N ALA A 77 -10.54 -23.93 -20.76
CA ALA A 77 -10.23 -23.96 -19.32
C ALA A 77 -9.08 -23.02 -18.95
N SER A 78 -8.05 -22.94 -19.81
CA SER A 78 -6.93 -22.01 -19.64
C SER A 78 -7.38 -20.55 -19.74
N ILE A 79 -8.23 -20.23 -20.71
CA ILE A 79 -8.81 -18.88 -20.85
C ILE A 79 -9.64 -18.51 -19.62
N LEU A 80 -10.54 -19.40 -19.17
CA LEU A 80 -11.35 -19.16 -17.97
C LEU A 80 -10.48 -18.95 -16.73
N THR A 81 -9.48 -19.81 -16.52
CA THR A 81 -8.56 -19.68 -15.38
C THR A 81 -7.80 -18.36 -15.43
N GLY A 82 -7.40 -17.90 -16.62
CA GLY A 82 -6.80 -16.59 -16.83
C GLY A 82 -7.73 -15.44 -16.44
N VAL A 83 -8.98 -15.48 -16.90
CA VAL A 83 -10.01 -14.49 -16.55
C VAL A 83 -10.27 -14.49 -15.03
N PHE A 84 -10.39 -15.65 -14.40
CA PHE A 84 -10.57 -15.75 -12.94
C PHE A 84 -9.39 -15.15 -12.18
N ASN A 85 -8.15 -15.50 -12.54
CA ASN A 85 -6.97 -14.93 -11.89
C ASN A 85 -6.86 -13.41 -12.08
N PHE A 86 -7.24 -12.90 -13.25
CA PHE A 86 -7.31 -11.47 -13.49
C PHE A 86 -8.33 -10.80 -12.56
N LEU A 87 -9.53 -11.35 -12.42
CA LEU A 87 -10.55 -10.83 -11.49
C LEU A 87 -10.09 -10.87 -10.02
N ILE A 88 -9.43 -11.96 -9.60
CA ILE A 88 -8.83 -12.07 -8.27
C ILE A 88 -7.77 -10.99 -8.06
N SER A 89 -6.94 -10.71 -9.07
CA SER A 89 -5.94 -9.63 -9.00
C SER A 89 -6.58 -8.26 -8.83
N LEU A 90 -7.71 -7.98 -9.51
CA LEU A 90 -8.44 -6.72 -9.34
C LEU A 90 -9.04 -6.60 -7.93
N ALA A 91 -9.60 -7.70 -7.41
CA ALA A 91 -10.15 -7.74 -6.06
C ALA A 91 -9.09 -7.58 -4.95
N SER A 92 -7.80 -7.78 -5.27
CA SER A 92 -6.71 -7.58 -4.32
C SER A 92 -6.41 -6.11 -4.03
N TYR A 93 -6.73 -5.18 -4.94
CA TYR A 93 -6.40 -3.76 -4.75
C TYR A 93 -7.14 -3.10 -3.58
N PRO A 94 -8.47 -3.27 -3.40
CA PRO A 94 -9.17 -2.72 -2.24
C PRO A 94 -8.67 -3.31 -0.91
N LEU A 95 -8.33 -4.61 -0.91
CA LEU A 95 -7.73 -5.28 0.25
C LEU A 95 -6.36 -4.71 0.60
N PHE A 96 -5.51 -4.49 -0.41
CA PHE A 96 -4.22 -3.84 -0.23
C PHE A 96 -4.38 -2.41 0.30
N ALA A 97 -5.32 -1.64 -0.28
CA ALA A 97 -5.63 -0.29 0.18
C ALA A 97 -6.10 -0.27 1.64
N GLY A 98 -6.95 -1.23 2.04
CA GLY A 98 -7.38 -1.38 3.42
C GLY A 98 -6.21 -1.64 4.38
N VAL A 99 -5.24 -2.48 3.99
CA VAL A 99 -4.01 -2.67 4.78
C VAL A 99 -3.20 -1.37 4.89
N LEU A 100 -3.09 -0.57 3.82
CA LEU A 100 -2.44 0.74 3.90
C LEU A 100 -3.18 1.70 4.84
N MET A 101 -4.51 1.68 4.84
CA MET A 101 -5.33 2.49 5.76
C MET A 101 -5.09 2.13 7.22
N MET A 102 -4.84 0.86 7.56
CA MET A 102 -4.43 0.48 8.92
C MET A 102 -3.18 1.27 9.37
N GLY A 103 -2.27 1.55 8.43
CA GLY A 103 -1.10 2.39 8.66
C GLY A 103 -1.44 3.84 8.99
N LEU A 104 -2.43 4.42 8.29
CA LEU A 104 -2.92 5.77 8.54
C LEU A 104 -3.56 5.88 9.93
N TYR A 105 -4.43 4.93 10.32
CA TYR A 105 -4.98 4.85 11.67
C TYR A 105 -3.86 4.78 12.71
N ARG A 106 -2.87 3.90 12.47
CA ARG A 106 -1.74 3.77 13.39
C ARG A 106 -0.87 5.02 13.47
N ALA A 107 -0.77 5.79 12.38
CA ALA A 107 -0.02 7.03 12.35
C ALA A 107 -0.63 8.12 13.25
N VAL A 108 -1.92 8.06 13.57
CA VAL A 108 -2.58 8.99 14.51
C VAL A 108 -2.91 8.35 15.86
N ASP A 109 -2.29 7.19 16.15
CA ASP A 109 -2.54 6.40 17.37
C ASP A 109 -4.01 5.96 17.55
N ALA A 110 -4.77 5.88 16.46
CA ALA A 110 -6.09 5.29 16.46
C ALA A 110 -6.01 3.76 16.65
N ALA A 111 -7.09 3.18 17.18
CA ALA A 111 -7.21 1.74 17.34
C ALA A 111 -7.24 1.07 15.96
N VAL A 112 -6.50 -0.04 15.84
CA VAL A 112 -6.44 -0.83 14.60
C VAL A 112 -6.86 -2.25 14.92
N ASP A 113 -7.85 -2.74 14.18
CA ASP A 113 -8.26 -4.12 14.16
C ASP A 113 -8.08 -4.70 12.74
N PHE A 114 -8.13 -6.02 12.59
CA PHE A 114 -7.93 -6.65 11.29
C PHE A 114 -9.13 -6.44 10.33
N ASN A 115 -10.35 -6.19 10.85
CA ASN A 115 -11.52 -5.94 10.01
C ASN A 115 -11.39 -4.62 9.23
N LEU A 116 -10.59 -3.67 9.74
CA LEU A 116 -10.30 -2.42 9.07
C LEU A 116 -9.76 -2.60 7.64
N ALA A 117 -9.00 -3.67 7.38
CA ALA A 117 -8.51 -3.98 6.04
C ALA A 117 -9.64 -4.28 5.02
N PHE A 118 -10.84 -4.56 5.51
CA PHE A 118 -12.03 -4.91 4.73
C PHE A 118 -13.08 -3.79 4.74
N SER A 119 -12.87 -2.70 5.47
CA SER A 119 -13.88 -1.63 5.62
C SER A 119 -14.03 -0.75 4.38
N TYR A 120 -13.13 -0.85 3.40
CA TYR A 120 -13.04 0.09 2.27
C TYR A 120 -13.54 -0.47 0.94
N PHE A 121 -14.31 -1.56 0.95
CA PHE A 121 -14.86 -2.13 -0.28
C PHE A 121 -15.81 -1.18 -1.03
N SER A 122 -16.42 -0.19 -0.36
CA SER A 122 -17.20 0.87 -1.02
C SER A 122 -16.37 1.71 -2.00
N TYR A 123 -15.05 1.79 -1.79
CA TYR A 123 -14.10 2.49 -2.67
C TYR A 123 -13.49 1.56 -3.73
N SER A 124 -13.98 0.33 -3.89
CA SER A 124 -13.35 -0.65 -4.79
C SER A 124 -13.27 -0.15 -6.23
N LEU A 125 -14.35 0.45 -6.74
CA LEU A 125 -14.39 0.94 -8.12
C LEU A 125 -13.34 2.04 -8.38
N PRO A 126 -13.30 3.17 -7.64
CA PRO A 126 -12.28 4.18 -7.86
C PRO A 126 -10.86 3.67 -7.60
N ILE A 127 -10.65 2.78 -6.62
CA ILE A 127 -9.35 2.14 -6.35
C ILE A 127 -8.88 1.30 -7.55
N ILE A 128 -9.76 0.47 -8.11
CA ILE A 128 -9.44 -0.40 -9.26
C ILE A 128 -9.16 0.45 -10.49
N ILE A 129 -9.96 1.50 -10.76
CA ILE A 129 -9.72 2.41 -11.87
C ILE A 129 -8.36 3.10 -11.71
N ALA A 130 -8.07 3.64 -10.51
CA ALA A 130 -6.79 4.26 -10.21
C ALA A 130 -5.62 3.29 -10.42
N ALA A 131 -5.73 2.06 -9.92
CA ALA A 131 -4.71 1.04 -10.05
C ALA A 131 -4.47 0.66 -11.52
N CYS A 132 -5.53 0.49 -12.32
CA CYS A 132 -5.43 0.21 -13.75
C CYS A 132 -4.74 1.36 -14.51
N PHE A 133 -5.15 2.61 -14.28
CA PHE A 133 -4.53 3.78 -14.91
C PHE A 133 -3.08 3.97 -14.49
N ALA A 134 -2.77 3.85 -13.19
CA ALA A 134 -1.41 3.93 -12.67
C ALA A 134 -0.53 2.83 -13.29
N SER A 135 -1.03 1.59 -13.34
CA SER A 135 -0.31 0.46 -13.94
C SER A 135 -0.04 0.67 -15.42
N LEU A 136 -1.03 1.18 -16.17
CA LEU A 136 -0.87 1.50 -17.59
C LEU A 136 0.20 2.58 -17.80
N LEU A 137 0.16 3.68 -17.03
CA LEU A 137 1.14 4.76 -17.14
C LEU A 137 2.54 4.30 -16.73
N VAL A 138 2.66 3.50 -15.67
CA VAL A 138 3.93 2.91 -15.24
C VAL A 138 4.49 1.98 -16.33
N MET A 139 3.65 1.12 -16.91
CA MET A 139 4.04 0.23 -18.00
C MET A 139 4.51 1.02 -19.23
N LEU A 140 3.77 2.05 -19.65
CA LEU A 140 4.19 2.95 -20.72
C LEU A 140 5.52 3.65 -20.37
N GLY A 141 5.67 4.08 -19.12
CA GLY A 141 6.92 4.62 -18.58
C GLY A 141 8.09 3.69 -18.86
N PHE A 142 7.98 2.42 -18.43
CA PHE A 142 8.99 1.38 -18.65
C PHE A 142 9.22 1.04 -20.13
N MET A 143 8.17 1.05 -20.97
CA MET A 143 8.28 0.81 -22.41
C MET A 143 9.07 1.91 -23.12
N LEU A 144 8.90 3.17 -22.70
CA LEU A 144 9.71 4.27 -23.21
C LEU A 144 11.15 4.15 -22.70
N LEU A 145 11.33 4.07 -21.37
CA LEU A 145 12.63 4.01 -20.69
C LEU A 145 12.48 3.44 -19.26
N VAL A 146 13.55 2.87 -18.67
CA VAL A 146 13.47 2.34 -17.29
C VAL A 146 13.18 3.45 -16.25
N ILE A 147 13.78 4.63 -16.42
CA ILE A 147 13.72 5.73 -15.43
C ILE A 147 12.29 6.30 -15.26
N PRO A 148 11.53 6.66 -16.32
CA PRO A 148 10.14 7.11 -16.19
C PRO A 148 9.23 6.10 -15.49
N GLY A 149 9.41 4.79 -15.74
CA GLY A 149 8.66 3.75 -15.04
C GLY A 149 8.88 3.79 -13.53
N ILE A 150 10.16 3.80 -13.10
CA ILE A 150 10.53 3.91 -11.68
C ILE A 150 10.00 5.21 -11.07
N TYR A 151 10.08 6.33 -11.80
CA TYR A 151 9.55 7.61 -11.34
C TYR A 151 8.05 7.50 -11.00
N LEU A 152 7.25 6.94 -11.90
CA LEU A 152 5.80 6.81 -11.73
C LEU A 152 5.42 5.83 -10.61
N CYS A 153 6.17 4.74 -10.43
CA CYS A 153 5.95 3.81 -9.31
C CYS A 153 5.99 4.55 -7.95
N ILE A 154 6.99 5.43 -7.76
CA ILE A 154 7.13 6.19 -6.54
C ILE A 154 6.13 7.35 -6.48
N ALA A 155 5.90 8.02 -7.61
CA ALA A 155 5.03 9.18 -7.68
C ALA A 155 3.57 8.87 -7.31
N TYR A 156 3.08 7.65 -7.58
CA TYR A 156 1.70 7.23 -7.31
C TYR A 156 1.49 6.49 -5.99
N ILE A 157 2.51 6.46 -5.12
CA ILE A 157 2.47 5.63 -3.90
C ILE A 157 1.34 6.00 -2.93
N PHE A 158 0.93 7.26 -2.88
CA PHE A 158 -0.13 7.74 -1.97
C PHE A 158 -1.52 7.83 -2.63
N THR A 159 -1.67 7.32 -3.86
CA THR A 159 -2.93 7.41 -4.61
C THR A 159 -4.09 6.74 -3.88
N LEU A 160 -3.92 5.51 -3.38
CA LEU A 160 -5.03 4.78 -2.76
C LEU A 160 -5.49 5.43 -1.44
N PRO A 161 -4.60 5.80 -0.51
CA PRO A 161 -5.00 6.55 0.68
C PRO A 161 -5.66 7.90 0.37
N LEU A 162 -5.22 8.64 -0.66
CA LEU A 162 -5.87 9.90 -1.08
C LEU A 162 -7.31 9.69 -1.57
N ILE A 163 -7.59 8.60 -2.29
CA ILE A 163 -8.97 8.25 -2.71
C ILE A 163 -9.84 7.99 -1.48
N ILE A 164 -9.35 7.21 -0.53
CA ILE A 164 -10.13 6.77 0.63
C ILE A 164 -10.31 7.90 1.64
N GLU A 165 -9.22 8.51 2.08
CA GLU A 165 -9.23 9.45 3.21
C GLU A 165 -9.61 10.88 2.78
N LYS A 166 -9.19 11.32 1.59
CA LYS A 166 -9.57 12.65 1.06
C LYS A 166 -10.79 12.61 0.13
N GLY A 167 -11.36 11.44 -0.13
CA GLY A 167 -12.53 11.29 -1.00
C GLY A 167 -12.29 11.74 -2.44
N MET A 168 -11.04 11.72 -2.90
CA MET A 168 -10.66 12.21 -4.22
C MET A 168 -11.09 11.26 -5.33
N ASP A 169 -11.40 11.82 -6.50
CA ASP A 169 -11.50 11.05 -7.73
C ASP A 169 -10.14 10.41 -8.10
N PHE A 170 -10.17 9.30 -8.84
CA PHE A 170 -8.97 8.52 -9.17
C PHE A 170 -7.88 9.36 -9.84
N TRP A 171 -8.23 10.23 -10.79
CA TRP A 171 -7.24 11.04 -11.51
C TRP A 171 -6.68 12.14 -10.61
N GLN A 172 -7.56 12.79 -9.84
CA GLN A 172 -7.17 13.82 -8.88
C GLN A 172 -6.21 13.26 -7.83
N ALA A 173 -6.47 12.07 -7.31
CA ALA A 173 -5.60 11.40 -6.34
C ALA A 173 -4.22 11.07 -6.94
N MET A 174 -4.18 10.54 -8.17
CA MET A 174 -2.92 10.25 -8.86
C MET A 174 -2.09 11.51 -9.09
N GLU A 175 -2.72 12.58 -9.57
CA GLU A 175 -2.02 13.84 -9.85
C GLU A 175 -1.55 14.51 -8.55
N THR A 176 -2.38 14.48 -7.50
CA THR A 176 -2.03 15.00 -6.17
C THR A 176 -0.85 14.24 -5.57
N SER A 177 -0.87 12.90 -5.61
CA SER A 177 0.27 12.08 -5.18
C SER A 177 1.52 12.44 -5.96
N ARG A 178 1.44 12.54 -7.29
CA ARG A 178 2.59 12.88 -8.15
C ARG A 178 3.16 14.25 -7.81
N LYS A 179 2.32 15.27 -7.68
CA LYS A 179 2.75 16.64 -7.35
C LYS A 179 3.44 16.70 -6.00
N ALA A 180 2.85 16.06 -5.00
CA ALA A 180 3.42 16.01 -3.67
C ALA A 180 4.76 15.29 -3.66
N VAL A 181 4.86 14.13 -4.29
CA VAL A 181 6.08 13.31 -4.29
C VAL A 181 7.19 13.91 -5.16
N HIS A 182 6.86 14.62 -6.25
CA HIS A 182 7.84 15.09 -7.25
C HIS A 182 8.97 15.94 -6.64
N GLN A 183 8.65 16.85 -5.73
CA GLN A 183 9.64 17.77 -5.15
C GLN A 183 10.66 17.05 -4.24
N HIS A 184 10.23 16.00 -3.53
CA HIS A 184 11.08 15.19 -2.65
C HIS A 184 11.26 13.76 -3.17
N TRP A 185 11.22 13.58 -4.50
CA TRP A 185 11.14 12.27 -5.13
C TRP A 185 12.29 11.35 -4.72
N PHE A 186 13.53 11.85 -4.73
CA PHE A 186 14.70 11.04 -4.33
C PHE A 186 14.62 10.57 -2.88
N LYS A 187 14.16 11.43 -1.97
CA LYS A 187 14.03 11.09 -0.55
C LYS A 187 13.02 9.96 -0.36
N ILE A 188 11.86 10.06 -1.01
CA ILE A 188 10.81 9.05 -0.95
C ILE A 188 11.27 7.76 -1.64
N PHE A 189 11.92 7.86 -2.81
CA PHE A 189 12.51 6.72 -3.52
C PHE A 189 13.48 5.94 -2.63
N PHE A 190 14.46 6.61 -2.00
CA PHE A 190 15.43 5.91 -1.14
C PHE A 190 14.79 5.29 0.10
N ILE A 191 13.75 5.91 0.67
CA ILE A 191 12.97 5.30 1.76
C ILE A 191 12.38 3.95 1.29
N TYR A 192 11.70 3.91 0.15
CA TYR A 192 11.11 2.67 -0.36
C TYR A 192 12.14 1.65 -0.84
N VAL A 193 13.30 2.08 -1.34
CA VAL A 193 14.44 1.19 -1.63
C VAL A 193 14.95 0.54 -0.34
N MET A 194 15.14 1.31 0.74
CA MET A 194 15.58 0.78 2.04
C MET A 194 14.57 -0.23 2.60
N ILE A 195 13.27 0.07 2.48
CA ILE A 195 12.23 -0.89 2.87
C ILE A 195 12.29 -2.14 2.01
N GLY A 196 12.47 -2.01 0.69
CA GLY A 196 12.66 -3.14 -0.21
C GLY A 196 13.82 -4.05 0.22
N ILE A 197 14.96 -3.46 0.60
CA ILE A 197 16.11 -4.21 1.13
C ILE A 197 15.75 -4.92 2.45
N ILE A 198 15.07 -4.26 3.37
CA ILE A 198 14.60 -4.87 4.63
C ILE A 198 13.69 -6.06 4.37
N TYR A 199 12.77 -5.95 3.39
CA TYR A 199 11.91 -7.06 2.98
C TYR A 199 12.72 -8.23 2.42
N LEU A 200 13.67 -7.96 1.51
CA LEU A 200 14.52 -9.00 0.93
C LEU A 200 15.33 -9.75 2.01
N ILE A 201 15.92 -9.00 2.96
CA ILE A 201 16.65 -9.60 4.10
C ILE A 201 15.69 -10.42 4.98
N SER A 202 14.47 -9.93 5.18
CA SER A 202 13.45 -10.59 5.99
C SER A 202 12.97 -11.93 5.42
N LEU A 203 13.15 -12.15 4.12
CA LEU A 203 12.85 -13.43 3.46
C LEU A 203 13.91 -14.50 3.72
N ILE A 204 15.17 -14.13 3.94
CA ILE A 204 16.30 -15.06 4.15
C ILE A 204 16.03 -16.07 5.27
N PRO A 205 15.56 -15.67 6.49
CA PRO A 205 15.25 -16.62 7.56
C PRO A 205 13.87 -17.27 7.34
N PHE A 206 13.61 -17.84 6.16
CA PHE A 206 12.33 -18.45 5.78
C PHE A 206 11.12 -17.52 6.00
N GLY A 207 11.29 -16.22 5.74
CA GLY A 207 10.23 -15.23 5.92
C GLY A 207 9.92 -14.85 7.36
N ILE A 208 10.63 -15.36 8.37
CA ILE A 208 10.40 -15.00 9.78
C ILE A 208 10.55 -13.49 10.01
N GLY A 209 11.46 -12.82 9.29
CA GLY A 209 11.64 -11.37 9.38
C GLY A 209 10.40 -10.56 8.97
N LEU A 210 9.49 -11.14 8.17
CA LEU A 210 8.27 -10.47 7.71
C LEU A 210 7.31 -10.11 8.85
N ILE A 211 7.41 -10.82 9.99
CA ILE A 211 6.65 -10.52 11.22
C ILE A 211 6.91 -9.07 11.68
N TRP A 212 8.11 -8.53 11.42
CA TRP A 212 8.46 -7.14 11.72
C TRP A 212 8.41 -6.25 10.48
N ALA A 213 8.88 -6.74 9.33
CA ALA A 213 8.97 -5.91 8.12
C ALA A 213 7.59 -5.47 7.59
N VAL A 214 6.58 -6.36 7.62
CA VAL A 214 5.25 -6.04 7.10
C VAL A 214 4.56 -4.95 7.92
N PRO A 215 4.41 -5.08 9.26
CA PRO A 215 3.81 -4.02 10.06
C PRO A 215 4.63 -2.73 10.06
N PHE A 216 5.97 -2.83 9.97
CA PHE A 216 6.85 -1.67 9.85
C PHE A 216 6.59 -0.87 8.57
N PHE A 217 6.46 -1.54 7.42
CA PHE A 217 6.13 -0.88 6.16
C PHE A 217 4.77 -0.18 6.21
N VAL A 218 3.75 -0.86 6.73
CA VAL A 218 2.41 -0.28 6.85
C VAL A 218 2.43 0.96 7.75
N ALA A 219 3.13 0.88 8.89
CA ALA A 219 3.29 2.04 9.79
C ALA A 219 4.07 3.18 9.12
N LEU A 220 5.14 2.87 8.40
CA LEU A 220 5.96 3.86 7.70
C LEU A 220 5.16 4.57 6.60
N HIS A 221 4.38 3.83 5.83
CA HIS A 221 3.50 4.39 4.81
C HIS A 221 2.52 5.40 5.43
N GLY A 222 1.88 5.03 6.56
CA GLY A 222 0.98 5.93 7.29
C GLY A 222 1.68 7.16 7.87
N VAL A 223 2.88 7.01 8.44
CA VAL A 223 3.67 8.13 8.96
C VAL A 223 4.04 9.12 7.86
N LEU A 224 4.50 8.62 6.70
CA LEU A 224 4.78 9.46 5.54
C LEU A 224 3.52 10.18 5.06
N TYR A 225 2.41 9.45 4.94
CA TYR A 225 1.14 10.04 4.52
C TYR A 225 0.73 11.20 5.44
N ARG A 226 0.69 10.96 6.77
CA ARG A 226 0.34 11.98 7.77
C ARG A 226 1.27 13.20 7.71
N ARG A 227 2.57 12.99 7.53
CA ARG A 227 3.55 14.08 7.44
C ARG A 227 3.39 14.92 6.18
N ILE A 228 3.01 14.30 5.06
CA ILE A 228 2.88 14.98 3.76
C ILE A 228 1.51 15.66 3.62
N PHE A 229 0.43 14.94 3.89
CA PHE A 229 -0.94 15.38 3.58
C PHE A 229 -1.78 15.74 4.80
N GLY A 230 -1.30 15.41 6.01
CA GLY A 230 -2.17 15.41 7.18
C GLY A 230 -3.24 14.34 7.11
N ILE A 231 -3.97 14.21 8.21
CA ILE A 231 -5.09 13.28 8.35
C ILE A 231 -6.24 14.07 8.96
N ASP A 232 -7.39 14.13 8.28
CA ASP A 232 -8.48 15.06 8.62
C ASP A 232 -9.48 14.45 9.60
N ALA A 233 -9.95 13.23 9.33
CA ALA A 233 -10.82 12.49 10.22
C ALA A 233 -10.82 11.02 9.83
N ILE A 234 -10.42 10.15 10.76
CA ILE A 234 -10.40 8.70 10.58
C ILE A 234 -11.13 8.00 11.73
#